data_AF-A0A0E0I9R2-F1
#
_entry.id   AF-A0A0E0I9R2-F1
#
_cell.length_a   1.000
_cell.length_b   1.000
_cell.length_c   1.000
_cell.angle_alpha   90.00
_cell.angle_beta   90.00
_cell.angle_gamma   90.00
#
_symmetry.space_group_name_H-M   'P 1'
#
loop_
_entity.id
_entity.type
_entity.pdbx_description
1 polymer ?
#
loop_
_entity_poly.entity_id
_entity_poly.type
_entity_poly.pdbx_seq_one_letter_code
_entity_poly.pdbx_strand_id
1 'polypeptide(L)'
;MARAQSTETVKFAERRVVSTYSQHSSSTPIPSRVGPLDYQLAVMCNCRVKAARWISWSADNPSRWYLKCRNARGGLILDWGLKFMARDCRMVDVVFFAWYDGPTTTFLREVLNDLRDAVWSVRREKEELVLAIQEERLRRREQRLMLLGKSWRQQESCHVTIQKELLHGRTELVG
;
A
#
# COMPACT_ATOMS: atom_id res chain seq x y z
N MET A 1 53.27 -23.29 -17.06
CA MET A 1 52.05 -23.20 -17.89
C MET A 1 50.85 -23.32 -16.96
N ALA A 2 50.20 -22.19 -16.66
CA ALA A 2 49.07 -22.09 -15.75
C ALA A 2 47.77 -22.44 -16.50
N ARG A 3 46.96 -23.37 -15.97
CA ARG A 3 45.64 -23.69 -16.51
C ARG A 3 44.59 -23.19 -15.52
N ALA A 4 43.91 -22.12 -15.94
CA ALA A 4 42.85 -21.46 -15.20
C ALA A 4 41.68 -22.43 -14.93
N GLN A 5 41.21 -22.45 -13.68
CA GLN A 5 39.96 -23.08 -13.29
C GLN A 5 38.83 -22.09 -13.61
N SER A 6 37.94 -22.44 -14.54
CA SER A 6 36.74 -21.66 -14.83
C SER A 6 35.69 -21.94 -13.77
N THR A 7 35.51 -21.01 -12.84
CA THR A 7 34.36 -20.97 -11.94
C THR A 7 33.18 -20.34 -12.69
N GLU A 8 32.30 -21.18 -13.24
CA GLU A 8 31.00 -20.74 -13.75
C GLU A 8 30.13 -20.27 -12.58
N THR A 9 30.12 -18.97 -12.35
CA THR A 9 29.20 -18.32 -11.43
C THR A 9 27.82 -18.27 -12.10
N VAL A 10 26.98 -19.25 -11.77
CA VAL A 10 25.55 -19.22 -12.08
C VAL A 10 24.95 -18.02 -11.35
N LYS A 11 24.78 -16.91 -12.07
CA LYS A 11 24.06 -15.72 -11.60
C LYS A 11 22.60 -16.11 -11.47
N PHE A 12 22.22 -16.53 -10.26
CA PHE A 12 20.82 -16.64 -9.88
C PHE A 12 20.25 -15.23 -9.91
N ALA A 13 19.58 -14.89 -11.01
CA ALA A 13 18.81 -13.67 -11.12
C ALA A 13 17.75 -13.73 -10.01
N GLU A 14 18.02 -12.97 -8.95
CA GLU A 14 17.09 -12.70 -7.87
C GLU A 14 15.85 -12.09 -8.50
N ARG A 15 14.89 -12.97 -8.81
CA ARG A 15 13.59 -12.62 -9.32
C ARG A 15 12.91 -11.92 -8.16
N ARG A 16 13.13 -10.61 -8.08
CA ARG A 16 12.45 -9.70 -7.17
C ARG A 16 10.97 -9.96 -7.39
N VAL A 17 10.37 -10.75 -6.49
CA VAL A 17 8.92 -10.91 -6.43
C VAL A 17 8.44 -9.54 -6.01
N VAL A 18 8.20 -8.69 -7.00
CA VAL A 18 7.52 -7.41 -6.80
C VAL A 18 6.17 -7.81 -6.25
N SER A 19 6.02 -7.60 -4.96
CA SER A 19 4.79 -7.89 -4.28
C SER A 19 3.70 -7.02 -4.89
N THR A 20 2.81 -7.64 -5.65
CA THR A 20 1.69 -6.99 -6.33
C THR A 20 0.62 -6.48 -5.36
N TYR A 21 0.82 -6.59 -4.03
CA TYR A 21 -0.13 -6.03 -3.05
C TYR A 21 -0.13 -4.50 -2.98
N SER A 22 0.87 -3.82 -3.53
CA SER A 22 1.00 -2.35 -3.42
C SER A 22 0.35 -1.55 -4.56
N GLN A 23 -0.47 -2.17 -5.41
CA GLN A 23 -1.21 -1.47 -6.48
C GLN A 23 -2.72 -1.42 -6.26
N HIS A 24 -3.19 -1.42 -5.01
CA HIS A 24 -4.49 -0.80 -4.76
C HIS A 24 -4.30 0.71 -4.92
N SER A 25 -4.60 1.19 -6.12
CA SER A 25 -4.85 2.58 -6.44
C SER A 25 -5.70 3.17 -5.33
N SER A 26 -5.05 3.84 -4.38
CA SER A 26 -5.65 4.69 -3.34
C SER A 26 -6.25 5.95 -3.95
N SER A 27 -6.57 5.91 -5.25
CA SER A 27 -7.28 6.98 -5.92
C SER A 27 -8.72 6.90 -5.45
N THR A 28 -9.03 7.68 -4.43
CA THR A 28 -10.40 8.07 -4.14
C THR A 28 -11.06 8.50 -5.46
N PRO A 29 -12.32 8.08 -5.73
CA PRO A 29 -13.00 8.44 -6.98
C PRO A 29 -13.14 9.97 -7.15
N ILE A 30 -13.04 10.70 -6.04
CA ILE A 30 -12.97 12.15 -6.01
C ILE A 30 -11.49 12.57 -5.87
N PRO A 31 -10.95 13.35 -6.81
CA PRO A 31 -9.63 13.96 -6.65
C PRO A 31 -9.60 14.85 -5.40
N SER A 32 -8.64 14.63 -4.50
CA SER A 32 -8.43 15.46 -3.30
C SER A 32 -8.11 16.92 -3.60
N ARG A 33 -7.71 17.17 -4.85
CA ARG A 33 -7.35 18.47 -5.40
C ARG A 33 -7.97 18.59 -6.79
N VAL A 34 -8.68 19.69 -7.00
CA VAL A 34 -9.07 20.14 -8.33
C VAL A 34 -8.07 21.21 -8.77
N GLY A 35 -7.55 21.05 -9.99
CA GLY A 35 -6.55 21.95 -10.52
C GLY A 35 -7.08 23.39 -10.54
N PRO A 36 -6.21 24.40 -10.38
CA PRO A 36 -6.63 25.78 -10.50
C PRO A 36 -7.39 26.07 -11.79
N LEU A 37 -7.13 25.35 -12.89
CA LEU A 37 -7.77 25.60 -14.18
C LEU A 37 -9.24 25.13 -14.26
N ASP A 38 -9.69 24.27 -13.34
CA ASP A 38 -10.91 23.48 -13.54
C ASP A 38 -12.18 24.08 -12.91
N TYR A 39 -12.08 25.25 -12.27
CA TYR A 39 -13.25 25.94 -11.70
C TYR A 39 -13.42 27.38 -12.21
N GLN A 40 -14.68 27.79 -12.39
CA GLN A 40 -15.07 29.12 -12.84
C GLN A 40 -14.90 30.16 -11.71
N LEU A 41 -14.46 31.36 -12.12
CA LEU A 41 -13.92 32.46 -11.32
C LEU A 41 -12.53 32.20 -10.71
N ALA A 42 -11.54 32.96 -11.17
CA ALA A 42 -10.18 32.86 -10.69
C ALA A 42 -9.97 33.68 -9.43
N VAL A 43 -9.82 32.98 -8.31
CA VAL A 43 -9.35 33.58 -7.06
C VAL A 43 -7.82 33.52 -7.05
N MET A 44 -7.18 34.68 -7.02
CA MET A 44 -5.72 34.81 -7.15
C MET A 44 -5.02 34.94 -5.78
N CYS A 45 -3.89 34.23 -5.57
CA CYS A 45 -2.95 34.55 -4.45
C CYS A 45 -2.41 35.96 -4.68
N ASN A 46 -1.86 36.56 -3.63
CA ASN A 46 -1.05 37.78 -3.75
C ASN A 46 0.17 37.61 -4.67
N CYS A 47 0.67 36.37 -4.87
CA CYS A 47 1.67 36.05 -5.91
C CYS A 47 1.13 36.00 -7.34
N ARG A 48 -0.13 36.39 -7.58
CA ARG A 48 -0.81 36.42 -8.89
C ARG A 48 -0.97 35.04 -9.56
N VAL A 49 -0.89 33.97 -8.78
CA VAL A 49 -1.19 32.60 -9.23
C VAL A 49 -2.58 32.21 -8.77
N LYS A 50 -3.37 31.59 -9.65
CA LYS A 50 -4.71 31.07 -9.34
C LYS A 50 -4.60 30.04 -8.21
N ALA A 51 -5.41 30.22 -7.17
CA ALA A 51 -5.48 29.32 -6.03
C ALA A 51 -5.95 27.93 -6.49
N ALA A 52 -5.41 26.88 -5.89
CA ALA A 52 -5.94 25.55 -6.04
C ALA A 52 -7.14 25.37 -5.10
N ARG A 53 -8.12 24.58 -5.53
CA ARG A 53 -9.26 24.21 -4.70
C ARG A 53 -9.01 22.83 -4.10
N TRP A 54 -9.13 22.74 -2.78
CA TRP A 54 -8.83 21.57 -1.98
C TRP A 54 -10.06 21.14 -1.22
N ILE A 55 -10.18 19.84 -0.97
CA ILE A 55 -11.18 19.28 -0.06
C ILE A 55 -10.57 19.15 1.33
N SER A 56 -11.25 19.68 2.34
CA SER A 56 -10.90 19.46 3.74
C SER A 56 -11.28 18.05 4.18
N TRP A 57 -10.33 17.39 4.83
CA TRP A 57 -10.52 16.08 5.45
C TRP A 57 -10.58 16.17 6.99
N SER A 58 -10.65 17.37 7.56
CA SER A 58 -10.80 17.52 9.02
C SER A 58 -12.16 16.99 9.51
N ALA A 59 -12.23 16.65 10.79
CA ALA A 59 -13.48 16.23 11.42
C ALA A 59 -14.47 17.40 11.58
N ASP A 60 -13.96 18.63 11.75
CA ASP A 60 -14.80 19.82 11.94
C ASP A 60 -15.40 20.34 10.63
N ASN A 61 -14.70 20.15 9.51
CA ASN A 61 -15.12 20.62 8.20
C ASN A 61 -14.90 19.51 7.16
N PRO A 62 -15.58 18.36 7.29
CA PRO A 62 -15.42 17.25 6.36
C PRO A 62 -15.99 17.63 5.01
N SER A 63 -15.27 17.28 3.94
CA SER A 63 -15.67 17.47 2.55
C SER A 63 -15.87 18.93 2.12
N ARG A 64 -15.49 19.91 2.95
CA ARG A 64 -15.64 21.34 2.65
C ARG A 64 -14.52 21.82 1.74
N TRP A 65 -14.86 22.56 0.69
CA TRP A 65 -13.85 23.07 -0.22
C TRP A 65 -13.21 24.35 0.32
N TYR A 66 -11.88 24.44 0.21
CA TYR A 66 -11.11 25.64 0.51
C TYR A 66 -10.12 25.95 -0.61
N LEU A 67 -9.75 27.22 -0.71
CA LEU A 67 -8.79 27.74 -1.65
C LEU A 67 -7.45 27.90 -0.95
N LYS A 68 -6.39 27.39 -1.56
CA LYS A 68 -5.01 27.58 -1.09
C LYS A 68 -4.10 27.94 -2.26
N CYS A 69 -3.12 28.81 -2.02
CA CYS A 69 -2.13 29.12 -3.04
C CYS A 69 -1.49 27.85 -3.60
N ARG A 70 -1.43 27.73 -4.94
CA ARG A 70 -0.76 26.61 -5.62
C ARG A 70 0.70 26.45 -5.22
N ASN A 71 1.38 27.57 -4.95
CA ASN A 71 2.82 27.62 -4.71
C ASN A 71 3.20 27.57 -3.21
N ALA A 72 2.23 27.58 -2.30
CA ALA A 72 2.51 27.48 -0.86
C ALA A 72 3.00 26.06 -0.53
N ARG A 73 4.28 25.91 -0.19
CA ARG A 73 4.84 24.69 0.40
C ARG A 73 4.59 24.70 1.90
N GLY A 74 4.19 23.55 2.47
CA GLY A 74 3.69 23.44 3.85
C GLY A 74 4.64 24.04 4.88
N GLY A 75 4.17 25.08 5.57
CA GLY A 75 4.75 25.63 6.80
C GLY A 75 3.67 25.60 7.88
N LEU A 76 4.04 25.12 9.07
CA LEU A 76 3.21 25.12 10.27
C LEU A 76 2.86 26.57 10.64
N ILE A 77 1.59 26.80 10.98
CA ILE A 77 1.10 28.09 11.47
C ILE A 77 1.69 28.28 12.87
N LEU A 78 2.73 29.12 13.01
CA LEU A 78 3.20 29.65 14.28
C LEU A 78 3.39 31.16 14.15
N ASP A 79 2.42 31.88 14.72
CA ASP A 79 2.42 33.20 15.37
C ASP A 79 3.37 34.36 14.92
N TRP A 80 2.76 35.55 14.83
CA TRP A 80 3.29 36.93 14.75
C TRP A 80 4.11 37.44 13.54
N GLY A 81 3.41 38.20 12.70
CA GLY A 81 3.64 39.66 12.57
C GLY A 81 4.96 40.17 11.97
N LEU A 82 5.03 40.34 10.65
CA LEU A 82 5.59 41.56 10.02
C LEU A 82 5.16 41.68 8.55
N LYS A 83 4.77 42.89 8.17
CA LYS A 83 4.16 43.27 6.89
C LYS A 83 5.23 43.71 5.89
N PHE A 84 5.69 42.85 4.98
CA PHE A 84 6.44 43.30 3.79
C PHE A 84 6.13 42.47 2.52
N MET A 85 5.67 43.18 1.48
CA MET A 85 5.59 42.88 0.04
C MET A 85 5.85 41.43 -0.42
N ALA A 86 4.91 40.51 -0.15
CA ALA A 86 4.99 39.12 -0.60
C ALA A 86 4.61 38.97 -2.10
N ARG A 87 5.57 39.23 -3.01
CA ARG A 87 5.45 38.81 -4.43
C ARG A 87 5.61 37.30 -4.61
N ASP A 88 6.26 36.65 -3.66
CA ASP A 88 6.47 35.20 -3.66
C ASP A 88 5.75 34.56 -2.47
N CYS A 89 4.72 33.73 -2.73
CA CYS A 89 4.05 32.89 -1.71
C CYS A 89 5.00 31.73 -1.23
N ARG A 90 6.34 31.94 -1.26
CA ARG A 90 7.46 31.05 -0.83
C ARG A 90 7.97 31.36 0.58
N MET A 91 7.69 32.55 1.11
CA MET A 91 7.95 32.90 2.52
C MET A 91 6.74 32.54 3.37
N VAL A 92 7.03 32.07 4.58
CA VAL A 92 6.24 31.12 5.37
C VAL A 92 4.92 31.69 5.92
N ASP A 93 4.67 33.00 5.85
CA ASP A 93 3.59 33.61 6.63
C ASP A 93 2.43 34.23 5.84
N VAL A 94 2.34 33.99 4.52
CA VAL A 94 1.18 34.40 3.72
C VAL A 94 0.63 33.20 2.94
N VAL A 95 0.15 32.21 3.69
CA VAL A 95 -0.63 31.13 3.10
C VAL A 95 -2.01 31.69 2.79
N PHE A 96 -2.21 32.15 1.55
CA PHE A 96 -3.55 32.47 1.06
C PHE A 96 -4.48 31.28 1.35
N PHE A 97 -5.48 31.50 2.20
CA PHE A 97 -6.48 30.54 2.63
C PHE A 97 -7.84 31.21 2.67
N ALA A 98 -8.83 30.59 2.04
CA ALA A 98 -10.22 31.01 2.15
C ALA A 98 -11.13 29.80 1.99
N TRP A 99 -12.18 29.71 2.80
CA TRP A 99 -13.24 28.73 2.56
C TRP A 99 -13.98 29.08 1.27
N TYR A 100 -14.21 28.08 0.42
CA TYR A 100 -14.97 28.25 -0.82
C TYR A 100 -16.47 28.04 -0.56
N ASP A 101 -16.82 26.97 0.18
CA ASP A 101 -18.20 26.74 0.59
C ASP A 101 -18.49 27.37 1.96
N GLY A 102 -19.78 27.57 2.24
CA GLY A 102 -20.28 27.85 3.59
C GLY A 102 -19.95 26.72 4.59
N PRO A 103 -20.12 26.96 5.89
CA PRO A 103 -19.91 25.93 6.90
C PRO A 103 -20.84 24.73 6.65
N THR A 104 -20.29 23.53 6.82
CA THR A 104 -21.09 22.29 6.78
C THR A 104 -22.08 22.30 7.94
N THR A 105 -23.32 21.86 7.70
CA THR A 105 -24.30 21.72 8.79
C THR A 105 -23.82 20.67 9.80
N THR A 106 -24.28 20.76 11.05
CA THR A 106 -23.92 19.80 12.10
C THR A 106 -24.29 18.37 11.70
N PHE A 107 -25.49 18.19 11.14
CA PHE A 107 -25.96 16.90 10.60
C PHE A 107 -25.02 16.32 9.54
N LEU A 108 -24.66 17.12 8.52
CA LEU A 108 -23.77 16.64 7.46
C LEU A 108 -22.37 16.33 7.98
N ARG A 109 -21.87 17.11 8.94
CA ARG A 109 -20.58 16.85 9.58
C ARG A 109 -20.58 15.51 10.30
N GLU A 110 -21.60 15.26 11.12
CA GLU A 110 -21.77 14.01 11.87
C GLU A 110 -21.86 12.81 10.93
N VAL A 111 -22.80 12.82 9.98
CA VAL A 111 -22.99 11.73 9.03
C VAL A 111 -21.72 11.43 8.21
N LEU A 112 -21.00 12.46 7.76
CA LEU A 112 -19.76 12.27 7.00
C LEU A 112 -18.62 11.68 7.85
N ASN A 113 -18.56 12.00 9.14
CA ASN A 113 -17.59 11.42 10.05
C ASN A 113 -17.96 9.97 10.40
N ASP A 114 -19.23 9.69 10.71
CA ASP A 114 -19.71 8.33 11.01
C ASP A 114 -19.45 7.37 9.84
N LEU A 115 -19.75 7.82 8.61
CA LEU A 115 -19.47 7.04 7.40
C LEU A 115 -17.97 6.81 7.19
N ARG A 116 -17.14 7.83 7.48
CA ARG A 116 -15.69 7.69 7.37
C ARG A 116 -15.18 6.64 8.35
N ASP A 117 -15.64 6.68 9.60
CA ASP A 117 -15.22 5.77 10.65
C ASP A 117 -15.68 4.34 10.34
N ALA A 118 -16.91 4.17 9.86
CA ALA A 118 -17.42 2.88 9.39
C ALA A 118 -16.58 2.32 8.24
N VAL A 119 -16.26 3.12 7.23
CA VAL A 119 -15.40 2.70 6.10
C VAL A 119 -14.00 2.32 6.58
N TRP A 120 -13.44 3.07 7.53
CA TRP A 120 -12.14 2.75 8.12
C TRP A 120 -12.17 1.45 8.92
N SER A 121 -13.22 1.20 9.71
CA SER A 121 -13.39 -0.06 10.44
C SER A 121 -13.44 -1.24 9.48
N VAL A 122 -14.33 -1.19 8.48
CA VAL A 122 -14.50 -2.26 7.49
C VAL A 122 -13.21 -2.51 6.70
N ARG A 123 -12.44 -1.46 6.37
CA ARG A 123 -11.14 -1.62 5.70
C ARG A 123 -10.13 -2.37 6.57
N ARG A 124 -10.05 -2.05 7.86
CA ARG A 124 -9.17 -2.77 8.79
C ARG A 124 -9.59 -4.23 8.95
N GLU A 125 -10.87 -4.49 9.17
CA GLU A 125 -11.41 -5.85 9.29
C GLU A 125 -11.13 -6.67 8.01
N LYS A 126 -11.29 -6.05 6.83
CA LYS A 126 -10.92 -6.68 5.56
C LYS A 126 -9.44 -7.02 5.50
N GLU A 127 -8.56 -6.12 5.92
CA GLU A 127 -7.11 -6.37 5.93
C GLU A 127 -6.74 -7.53 6.87
N GLU A 128 -7.34 -7.58 8.05
CA GLU A 128 -7.16 -8.67 9.02
C GLU A 128 -7.65 -10.03 8.45
N LEU A 129 -8.85 -10.05 7.86
CA LEU A 129 -9.40 -11.27 7.24
C LEU A 129 -8.56 -11.74 6.05
N VAL A 130 -8.03 -10.81 5.25
CA VAL A 130 -7.12 -11.15 4.14
C VAL A 130 -5.86 -11.82 4.65
N LEU A 131 -5.27 -11.33 5.74
CA LEU A 131 -4.10 -11.94 6.37
C LEU A 131 -4.43 -13.33 6.93
N ALA A 132 -5.55 -13.48 7.65
CA ALA A 132 -5.98 -14.77 8.19
C ALA A 132 -6.22 -15.82 7.09
N ILE A 133 -6.84 -15.43 5.97
CA ILE A 133 -7.03 -16.32 4.81
C ILE A 133 -5.69 -16.74 4.20
N GLN A 134 -4.72 -15.84 4.12
CA GLN A 134 -3.39 -16.15 3.60
C GLN A 134 -2.65 -17.13 4.50
N GLU A 135 -2.71 -16.93 5.82
CA GLU A 135 -2.11 -17.84 6.81
C GLU A 135 -2.72 -19.24 6.73
N GLU A 136 -4.05 -19.34 6.70
CA GLU A 136 -4.74 -20.63 6.58
C GLU A 136 -4.44 -21.35 5.26
N ARG A 137 -4.31 -20.59 4.15
CA ARG A 137 -3.87 -21.15 2.87
C ARG A 137 -2.44 -21.69 2.94
N LEU A 138 -1.55 -21.03 3.67
CA LEU A 138 -0.18 -21.49 3.87
C LEU A 138 -0.17 -22.77 4.72
N ARG A 139 -0.86 -22.77 5.87
CA ARG A 139 -0.99 -23.96 6.74
C ARG A 139 -1.52 -25.18 5.98
N ARG A 140 -2.57 -25.01 5.16
CA ARG A 140 -3.10 -26.09 4.33
C ARG A 140 -2.09 -26.61 3.30
N ARG A 141 -1.30 -25.71 2.69
CA ARG A 141 -0.23 -26.10 1.75
C ARG A 141 0.86 -26.89 2.47
N GLU A 142 1.31 -26.41 3.62
CA GLU A 142 2.33 -27.09 4.44
C GLU A 142 1.85 -28.46 4.91
N GLN A 143 0.60 -28.58 5.37
CA GLN A 143 0.02 -29.87 5.76
C GLN A 143 -0.02 -30.84 4.58
N ARG A 144 -0.38 -30.37 3.37
CA ARG A 144 -0.37 -31.20 2.16
C ARG A 144 1.05 -31.67 1.81
N LEU A 145 2.04 -30.77 1.88
CA LEU A 145 3.45 -31.13 1.65
C LEU A 145 3.96 -32.12 2.69
N MET A 146 3.57 -31.97 3.96
CA MET A 146 3.91 -32.93 5.02
C MET A 146 3.33 -34.31 4.75
N LEU A 147 2.06 -34.40 4.33
CA LEU A 147 1.42 -35.67 3.99
C LEU A 147 2.07 -36.34 2.77
N LEU A 148 2.36 -35.56 1.72
CA LEU A 148 3.10 -36.05 0.57
C LEU A 148 4.49 -36.58 0.99
N GLY A 149 5.22 -35.84 1.83
CA GLY A 149 6.51 -36.27 2.34
C GLY A 149 6.45 -37.57 3.15
N LYS A 150 5.38 -37.79 3.94
CA LYS A 150 5.15 -39.07 4.64
C LYS A 150 4.91 -40.22 3.66
N SER A 151 4.07 -40.00 2.65
CA SER A 151 3.78 -41.00 1.61
C SER A 151 5.03 -41.38 0.83
N TRP A 152 5.85 -40.39 0.45
CA TRP A 152 7.11 -40.61 -0.25
C TRP A 152 8.08 -41.46 0.57
N ARG A 153 8.29 -41.13 1.86
CA ARG A 153 9.13 -41.94 2.75
C ARG A 153 8.62 -43.37 2.91
N GLN A 154 7.30 -43.55 2.98
CA GLN A 154 6.71 -44.89 3.05
C GLN A 154 7.01 -45.69 1.77
N GLN A 155 6.86 -45.07 0.61
CA GLN A 155 7.14 -45.70 -0.67
C GLN A 155 8.62 -46.08 -0.81
N GLU A 156 9.54 -45.20 -0.42
CA GLU A 156 10.98 -45.49 -0.38
C GLU A 156 11.28 -46.67 0.55
N SER A 157 10.68 -46.69 1.75
CA SER A 157 10.84 -47.79 2.69
C SER A 157 10.35 -49.11 2.10
N CYS A 158 9.15 -49.14 1.50
CA CYS A 158 8.64 -50.34 0.83
C CYS A 158 9.55 -50.80 -0.31
N HIS A 159 10.05 -49.86 -1.13
CA HIS A 159 10.95 -50.17 -2.24
C HIS A 159 12.26 -50.80 -1.76
N VAL A 160 12.88 -50.26 -0.71
CA VAL A 160 14.11 -50.81 -0.11
C VAL A 160 13.86 -52.22 0.45
N THR A 161 12.73 -52.44 1.12
CA THR A 161 12.37 -53.77 1.66
C THR A 161 12.19 -54.80 0.54
N ILE A 162 11.44 -54.46 -0.51
CA ILE A 162 11.23 -55.34 -1.67
C ILE A 162 12.58 -55.68 -2.34
N GLN A 163 13.48 -54.71 -2.51
CA GLN A 163 14.80 -54.96 -3.07
C GLN A 163 15.63 -55.95 -2.23
N LYS A 164 15.56 -55.84 -0.90
CA LYS A 164 16.24 -56.78 0.00
C LYS A 164 15.67 -58.19 -0.12
N GLU A 165 14.35 -58.35 -0.13
CA GLU A 165 13.71 -59.66 -0.28
C GLU A 165 14.04 -60.31 -1.62
N LEU A 166 14.03 -59.55 -2.72
CA LEU A 166 14.42 -60.03 -4.05
C LEU A 166 15.89 -60.46 -4.15
N LEU A 167 16.77 -59.90 -3.32
CA LEU A 167 18.17 -60.32 -3.23
C LEU A 167 18.33 -61.59 -2.39
N HIS A 168 17.62 -61.70 -1.26
CA HIS A 168 17.67 -62.88 -0.37
C HIS A 168 17.01 -64.12 -1.01
N GLY A 169 15.86 -63.96 -1.67
CA GLY A 169 15.23 -65.07 -2.41
C GLY A 169 16.06 -65.54 -3.61
N ARG A 170 16.95 -64.69 -4.12
CA ARG A 170 17.92 -65.08 -5.17
C ARG A 170 19.09 -65.89 -4.63
N THR A 171 19.46 -65.72 -3.36
CA THR A 171 20.54 -66.49 -2.73
C THR A 171 20.10 -67.89 -2.29
N GLU A 172 18.81 -68.10 -2.03
CA GLU A 172 18.27 -69.42 -1.63
C GLU A 172 18.03 -70.37 -2.82
N LEU A 173 17.91 -69.85 -4.05
CA LEU A 173 17.72 -70.66 -5.26
C LEU A 173 19.04 -71.13 -5.91
N VAL A 174 20.20 -70.79 -5.33
CA VAL A 174 21.54 -71.10 -5.87
C VAL A 174 22.35 -72.00 -4.91
N GLY A 175 21.75 -72.46 -3.80
CA GLY A 175 22.32 -73.45 -2.89
C GLY A 175 21.70 -74.82 -3.07
#